data_AF-A0A951DF66-F1
#
_entry.id   AF-A0A951DF66-F1
#
_cell.length_a   1.000
_cell.length_b   1.000
_cell.length_c   1.000
_cell.angle_alpha   90.00
_cell.angle_beta   90.00
_cell.angle_gamma   90.00
#
_symmetry.space_group_name_H-M   'P 1'
#
loop_
_entity.id
_entity.type
_entity.pdbx_description
1 polymer ?
#
loop_
_entity_poly.entity_id
_entity_poly.type
_entity_poly.pdbx_seq_one_letter_code
_entity_poly.pdbx_strand_id
1 'polypeptide(L)' 'TENTLILETALFYQFATDWYLTMSYSYSHVSSSLALRSYDRNIISSGVRFVY' A
#
# COMPACT_ATOMS: atom_id res chain seq x y z
N THR A 1 10.59 -13.32 17.99
CA THR A 1 10.87 -13.01 16.57
C THR A 1 9.59 -12.43 15.97
N GLU A 2 9.70 -11.37 15.18
CA GLU A 2 8.55 -10.73 14.55
C GLU A 2 8.40 -11.24 13.11
N ASN A 3 7.18 -11.61 12.73
CA ASN A 3 6.82 -12.04 11.39
C ASN A 3 5.92 -10.98 10.77
N THR A 4 6.32 -10.49 9.60
CA THR A 4 5.58 -9.48 8.84
C THR A 4 5.18 -10.04 7.48
N LEU A 5 3.89 -10.03 7.17
CA LEU A 5 3.35 -10.31 5.84
C LEU A 5 2.94 -8.99 5.19
N ILE A 6 3.32 -8.79 3.93
CA ILE A 6 3.05 -7.56 3.16
C ILE A 6 2.37 -7.94 1.86
N LEU A 7 1.28 -7.24 1.53
CA LEU A 7 0.59 -7.31 0.25
C LEU A 7 0.41 -5.89 -0.29
N GLU A 8 0.89 -5.65 -1.51
CA GLU A 8 0.79 -4.35 -2.17
C GLU A 8 0.19 -4.50 -3.56
N THR A 9 -0.73 -3.60 -3.91
CA THR A 9 -1.30 -3.50 -5.26
C THR A 9 -1.41 -2.03 -5.66
N ALA A 10 -1.23 -1.75 -6.95
CA ALA A 10 -1.34 -0.40 -7.50
C ALA A 10 -2.02 -0.41 -8.87
N LEU A 11 -2.81 0.63 -9.11
CA LEU A 11 -3.48 0.92 -10.37
C LEU A 11 -3.06 2.30 -10.87
N PHE A 12 -2.80 2.38 -12.18
CA PHE A 12 -2.38 3.58 -12.87
C PHE A 12 -3.31 3.82 -14.05
N TYR A 13 -3.92 5.00 -14.12
CA TYR A 13 -4.76 5.40 -15.23
C TYR A 13 -4.29 6.72 -15.82
N GLN A 14 -3.88 6.71 -17.08
CA GLN A 14 -3.50 7.91 -17.81
C GLN A 14 -4.77 8.58 -18.36
N PHE A 15 -5.05 9.80 -17.93
CA PHE A 15 -6.22 10.56 -18.39
C PHE A 15 -5.85 11.75 -19.29
N ALA A 16 -4.57 12.12 -19.34
CA ALA A 16 -4.00 13.03 -20.34
C ALA A 16 -2.55 12.62 -20.62
N THR A 17 -1.94 13.18 -21.68
CA THR A 17 -0.58 12.84 -22.14
C THR A 17 0.44 12.75 -21.00
N ASP A 18 0.36 13.67 -20.05
CA ASP A 18 1.34 13.79 -18.96
C ASP A 18 0.71 13.60 -17.56
N TRP A 19 -0.56 13.18 -17.49
CA TRP A 19 -1.31 13.10 -16.24
C TRP A 19 -1.86 11.70 -15.95
N TYR A 20 -1.58 11.24 -14.73
CA TYR A 20 -1.97 9.93 -14.24
C TYR A 20 -2.76 10.03 -12.94
N LEU A 21 -3.87 9.29 -12.84
CA LEU A 21 -4.50 8.95 -11.58
C LEU A 21 -3.83 7.68 -11.03
N THR A 22 -3.42 7.72 -9.78
CA THR A 22 -2.77 6.61 -9.08
C THR A 22 -3.62 6.18 -7.90
N MET A 23 -3.84 4.88 -7.76
CA MET A 23 -4.46 4.27 -6.58
C MET A 23 -3.57 3.13 -6.11
N SER A 24 -3.34 3.03 -4.81
CA SER A 24 -2.55 1.96 -4.22
C SER A 24 -3.19 1.47 -2.93
N TYR A 25 -3.05 0.18 -2.69
CA TYR A 25 -3.45 -0.48 -1.46
C TYR A 25 -2.26 -1.24 -0.89
N SER A 26 -2.02 -1.05 0.40
CA SER A 26 -0.99 -1.75 1.15
C SER A 26 -1.62 -2.37 2.39
N TYR A 27 -1.46 -3.68 2.51
CA TYR A 27 -1.79 -4.43 3.70
C TYR A 27 -0.51 -4.96 4.35
N SER A 28 -0.41 -4.82 5.67
CA SER A 28 0.64 -5.47 6.44
C SER A 28 0.07 -6.11 7.70
N HIS A 29 0.41 -7.38 7.91
CA HIS A 29 0.16 -8.09 9.17
C HIS A 29 1.48 -8.26 9.92
N VAL A 30 1.56 -7.77 11.15
CA VAL A 30 2.71 -7.98 12.02
C VAL A 30 2.28 -8.89 13.17
N SER A 31 3.00 -9.99 13.37
CA SER A 31 2.79 -10.92 14.48
C SER A 31 4.08 -11.10 15.27
N SER A 32 4.00 -10.96 16.59
CA SER A 32 5.11 -11.15 17.50
C SER A 32 4.75 -12.22 18.53
N SER A 33 5.42 -13.37 18.44
CA SER A 33 5.27 -14.47 19.38
C SER A 33 5.77 -14.13 20.78
N LEU A 34 6.71 -13.17 20.88
CA LEU A 34 7.31 -12.75 22.15
C LEU A 34 6.39 -11.83 22.95
N ALA A 35 5.62 -11.00 22.26
CA ALA A 35 4.71 -10.04 22.86
C ALA A 35 3.25 -10.52 22.93
N LEU A 36 2.95 -11.71 22.40
CA LEU A 36 1.58 -12.23 22.20
C LEU A 36 0.66 -11.19 21.56
N ARG A 37 1.19 -10.46 20.57
CA ARG A 37 0.50 -9.38 19.88
C ARG A 37 0.58 -9.55 18.39
N SER A 38 -0.53 -9.26 17.74
CA SER A 38 -0.62 -9.08 16.30
C SER A 38 -1.41 -7.82 16.00
N TYR A 39 -1.04 -7.13 14.93
CA TYR A 39 -1.82 -6.02 14.41
C TYR A 39 -1.82 -6.01 12.89
N ASP A 40 -2.94 -5.54 12.35
CA ASP A 40 -3.15 -5.33 10.92
C ASP A 40 -3.05 -3.84 10.60
N ARG A 41 -2.41 -3.52 9.49
CA ARG A 41 -2.41 -2.17 8.92
C ARG A 41 -2.93 -2.24 7.50
N ASN A 42 -3.96 -1.44 7.23
CA ASN A 42 -4.57 -1.28 5.91
C ASN A 42 -4.41 0.17 5.48
N ILE A 43 -3.74 0.42 4.37
CA ILE A 43 -3.54 1.75 3.80
C ILE A 43 -4.10 1.76 2.38
N ILE A 44 -5.01 2.70 2.11
CA ILE A 44 -5.43 3.05 0.76
C ILE A 44 -4.87 4.44 0.48
N SER A 45 -4.20 4.62 -0.65
CA SER A 45 -3.65 5.91 -1.06
C SER A 45 -4.04 6.22 -2.50
N SER A 46 -4.52 7.44 -2.71
CA SER A 46 -4.91 7.97 -4.01
C SER A 46 -4.09 9.21 -4.34
N GLY A 47 -3.84 9.46 -5.62
CA GLY A 47 -3.03 10.59 -6.04
C GLY A 47 -3.22 10.93 -7.51
N VAL A 48 -2.80 12.15 -7.87
CA VAL A 48 -2.65 12.59 -9.25
C VAL A 48 -1.18 12.90 -9.45
N ARG A 49 -0.58 12.36 -10.50
CA ARG A 49 0.82 12.55 -10.85
C ARG A 49 0.92 13.22 -12.23
N PHE A 50 1.70 14.28 -12.29
CA PHE A 50 2.16 14.90 -13.54
C PHE A 50 3.58 14.40 -13.85
N VAL A 51 3.86 14.06 -15.11
CA VAL A 51 5.17 13.59 -15.59
C VAL A 51 5.58 14.44 -16.79
N TYR A 52 6.71 15.13 -16.70
CA TYR A 52 7.29 15.98 -17.77
C TYR A 52 8.71 15.55 -18.10
#